data_AF-A0A934BCT3-F1
#
_entry.id   AF-A0A934BCT3-F1
#
_cell.length_a   1.000
_cell.length_b   1.000
_cell.length_c   1.000
_cell.angle_alpha   90.00
_cell.angle_beta   90.00
_cell.angle_gamma   90.00
#
_symmetry.space_group_name_H-M   'P 1'
#
loop_
_entity.id
_entity.type
_entity.pdbx_description
1 polymer ?
#
loop_
_entity_poly.entity_id
_entity_poly.type
_entity_poly.pdbx_seq_one_letter_code
_entity_poly.pdbx_strand_id
1 'polypeptide(L)'
;NSDGGWGETIKSYDDPSLKAIGKSTSSQTAWALLALFAAGEVKSATVEKGIKFLLTGQKEDGSWDEIEFTATGFPKVFYLKYHMYRDYFPLFALGKYRNLTQKA
;
A
#
# COMPACT_ATOMS: atom_id res chain seq x y z
N ASN A 1 -3.96 2.64 9.04
CA ASN A 1 -5.24 3.35 9.22
C ASN A 1 -6.30 2.42 9.80
N SER A 2 -7.44 2.97 10.25
CA SER A 2 -8.53 2.18 10.85
C SER A 2 -9.20 1.20 9.87
N ASP A 3 -9.12 1.47 8.57
CA ASP A 3 -9.56 0.61 7.47
C ASP A 3 -8.62 -0.58 7.19
N GLY A 4 -7.47 -0.66 7.88
CA GLY A 4 -6.47 -1.71 7.72
C GLY A 4 -5.38 -1.39 6.69
N GLY A 5 -5.53 -0.35 5.87
CA GLY A 5 -4.52 0.05 4.89
C GLY A 5 -3.48 1.04 5.45
N TRP A 6 -2.51 1.37 4.60
CA TRP A 6 -1.51 2.42 4.84
C TRP A 6 -1.56 3.46 3.74
N GLY A 7 -1.24 4.69 4.10
CA GLY A 7 -0.94 5.73 3.14
C GLY A 7 -0.27 6.91 3.79
N GLU A 8 0.45 7.66 2.98
CA GLU A 8 1.17 8.86 3.36
C GLU A 8 0.92 9.92 2.30
N THR A 9 0.48 11.09 2.73
CA THR A 9 0.25 12.22 1.83
C THR A 9 1.57 12.80 1.34
N ILE A 10 1.60 13.28 0.09
CA ILE A 10 2.71 14.06 -0.46
C ILE A 10 3.05 15.31 0.38
N LYS A 11 2.09 15.83 1.17
CA LYS A 11 2.33 16.96 2.06
C LYS A 11 3.32 16.66 3.18
N SER A 12 3.64 15.38 3.44
CA SER A 12 4.68 14.96 4.39
C SER A 12 6.08 15.47 4.03
N TYR A 13 6.32 15.80 2.76
CA TYR A 13 7.57 16.46 2.36
C TYR A 13 7.67 17.88 2.91
N ASP A 14 6.55 18.61 2.99
CA ASP A 14 6.48 20.00 3.45
C ASP A 14 6.32 20.09 4.98
N ASP A 15 5.45 19.24 5.54
CA ASP A 15 5.15 19.18 6.96
C ASP A 15 5.54 17.81 7.55
N PRO A 16 6.65 17.73 8.31
CA PRO A 16 7.11 16.50 8.94
C PRO A 16 6.12 15.88 9.94
N SER A 17 5.14 16.64 10.45
CA SER A 17 4.10 16.09 11.34
C SER A 17 3.13 15.15 10.60
N LEU A 18 3.10 15.22 9.26
CA LEU A 18 2.27 14.37 8.40
C LEU A 18 2.98 13.08 7.95
N LYS A 19 4.17 12.78 8.48
CA LYS A 19 4.88 11.53 8.17
C LYS A 19 4.03 10.32 8.49
N ALA A 20 3.92 9.40 7.54
CA ALA A 20 3.08 8.21 7.59
C ALA A 20 1.57 8.51 7.86
N ILE A 21 1.11 9.74 7.59
CA ILE A 21 -0.30 10.13 7.70
C ILE A 21 -0.85 10.36 6.29
N GLY A 22 -1.95 9.69 5.96
CA GLY A 22 -2.62 9.83 4.67
C GLY A 22 -3.80 8.89 4.55
N LYS A 23 -4.64 9.10 3.55
CA LYS A 23 -5.66 8.10 3.18
C LYS A 23 -4.97 6.83 2.73
N SER A 24 -5.53 5.67 3.08
CA SER A 24 -4.99 4.40 2.61
C SER A 24 -5.02 4.33 1.09
N THR A 25 -3.90 3.90 0.49
CA THR A 25 -3.78 3.70 -0.94
C THR A 25 -3.40 2.25 -1.20
N SER A 26 -3.77 1.71 -2.36
CA SER A 26 -3.50 0.30 -2.68
C SER A 26 -1.99 0.07 -2.82
N SER A 27 -1.27 0.99 -3.46
CA SER A 27 0.19 0.91 -3.61
C SER A 27 0.94 1.04 -2.28
N GLN A 28 0.65 2.03 -1.45
CA GLN A 28 1.35 2.20 -0.16
C GLN A 28 1.00 1.10 0.84
N THR A 29 -0.24 0.60 0.83
CA THR A 29 -0.60 -0.60 1.62
C THR A 29 0.19 -1.82 1.19
N ALA A 30 0.35 -2.04 -0.12
CA ALA A 30 1.18 -3.10 -0.63
C ALA A 30 2.66 -2.95 -0.24
N TRP A 31 3.22 -1.74 -0.21
CA TRP A 31 4.59 -1.50 0.26
C TRP A 31 4.78 -1.87 1.73
N ALA A 32 3.85 -1.44 2.59
CA ALA A 32 3.86 -1.78 4.01
C ALA A 32 3.79 -3.30 4.22
N LEU A 33 2.90 -3.98 3.49
CA LEU A 33 2.78 -5.44 3.53
C LEU A 33 4.06 -6.14 3.09
N LEU A 34 4.66 -5.72 1.97
CA LEU A 34 5.91 -6.29 1.47
C LEU A 34 7.06 -6.13 2.48
N ALA A 35 7.12 -4.99 3.18
CA ALA A 35 8.08 -4.74 4.26
C ALA A 35 7.83 -5.66 5.46
N LEU A 36 6.58 -5.81 5.90
CA LEU A 36 6.21 -6.73 6.98
C LEU A 36 6.53 -8.19 6.64
N PHE A 37 6.31 -8.61 5.39
CA PHE A 37 6.71 -9.95 4.95
C PHE A 37 8.22 -10.15 5.01
N ALA A 38 9.00 -9.14 4.61
CA ALA A 38 10.46 -9.19 4.69
C ALA A 38 10.96 -9.27 6.14
N ALA A 39 10.21 -8.69 7.08
CA ALA A 39 10.50 -8.76 8.52
C ALA A 39 10.04 -10.07 9.18
N GLY A 40 9.40 -10.99 8.46
CA GLY A 40 8.88 -12.25 9.03
C GLY A 40 7.50 -12.13 9.69
N GLU A 41 6.85 -10.97 9.60
CA GLU A 41 5.59 -10.64 10.29
C GLU A 41 4.33 -11.09 9.51
N VAL A 42 4.47 -12.07 8.61
CA VAL A 42 3.41 -12.47 7.67
C VAL A 42 2.13 -12.98 8.36
N LYS A 43 2.24 -13.54 9.58
CA LYS A 43 1.09 -14.04 10.36
C LYS A 43 0.53 -13.01 11.35
N SER A 44 0.98 -11.76 11.29
CA SER A 44 0.50 -10.72 12.21
C SER A 44 -0.93 -10.27 11.86
N ALA A 45 -1.71 -9.92 12.88
CA ALA A 45 -3.06 -9.37 12.70
C ALA A 45 -3.07 -8.07 11.85
N THR A 46 -1.96 -7.33 11.86
CA THR A 46 -1.76 -6.14 11.05
C THR A 46 -1.66 -6.48 9.56
N VAL A 47 -0.93 -7.54 9.19
CA VAL A 47 -0.89 -8.05 7.82
C VAL A 47 -2.28 -8.51 7.37
N GLU A 48 -3.01 -9.27 8.19
CA GLU A 48 -4.36 -9.74 7.82
C GLU A 48 -5.30 -8.58 7.48
N LYS A 49 -5.25 -7.50 8.27
CA LYS A 49 -6.03 -6.27 7.99
C LYS A 49 -5.63 -5.62 6.66
N GLY A 50 -4.34 -5.51 6.38
CA GLY A 50 -3.85 -4.97 5.10
C GLY A 50 -4.24 -5.81 3.90
N ILE A 51 -4.17 -7.14 4.02
CA ILE A 51 -4.63 -8.07 2.98
C ILE A 51 -6.13 -7.92 2.75
N LYS A 52 -6.93 -7.83 3.82
CA LYS A 52 -8.37 -7.59 3.72
C LYS A 52 -8.67 -6.26 3.05
N PHE A 53 -7.93 -5.19 3.37
CA PHE A 53 -8.07 -3.89 2.71
C PHE A 53 -7.87 -4.02 1.19
N LEU A 54 -6.79 -4.68 0.75
CA LEU A 54 -6.53 -4.88 -0.69
C LEU A 54 -7.62 -5.72 -1.35
N LEU A 55 -8.03 -6.86 -0.76
CA LEU A 55 -9.07 -7.71 -1.32
C LEU A 55 -10.43 -7.00 -1.40
N THR A 56 -10.77 -6.19 -0.40
CA THR A 56 -12.03 -5.43 -0.37
C THR A 56 -12.02 -4.27 -1.37
N GLY A 57 -10.87 -3.67 -1.61
CA GLY A 57 -10.70 -2.55 -2.54
C GLY A 57 -10.53 -2.95 -4.02
N GLN A 58 -10.42 -4.25 -4.32
CA GLN A 58 -10.27 -4.73 -5.69
C GLN A 58 -11.61 -4.61 -6.44
N LYS A 59 -11.58 -4.05 -7.64
CA LYS A 59 -12.76 -3.96 -8.53
C LYS A 59 -12.99 -5.26 -9.28
N GLU A 60 -14.15 -5.37 -9.92
CA GLU A 60 -14.52 -6.53 -10.75
C GLU A 60 -13.55 -6.79 -11.91
N ASP A 61 -12.96 -5.73 -12.47
CA ASP A 61 -11.93 -5.83 -13.52
C ASP A 61 -10.54 -6.23 -13.00
N GLY A 62 -10.41 -6.44 -11.69
CA GLY A 62 -9.19 -6.82 -11.01
C GLY A 62 -8.25 -5.65 -10.66
N SER A 63 -8.57 -4.42 -11.06
CA SER A 63 -7.78 -3.22 -10.76
C SER A 63 -8.19 -2.57 -9.43
N TRP A 64 -7.41 -1.59 -8.96
CA TRP A 64 -7.74 -0.76 -7.81
C TRP A 64 -7.89 0.71 -8.20
N ASP A 65 -8.72 1.43 -7.45
CA ASP A 65 -8.75 2.88 -7.56
C ASP A 65 -7.72 3.51 -6.61
N GLU A 66 -6.97 4.47 -7.15
CA GLU A 66 -5.99 5.24 -6.39
C GLU A 66 -5.99 6.65 -6.95
N ILE A 67 -6.56 7.59 -6.22
CA ILE A 67 -6.65 9.00 -6.63
C ILE A 67 -5.37 9.74 -6.24
N GLU A 68 -4.84 9.42 -5.06
CA GLU A 68 -3.66 10.04 -4.46
C GLU A 68 -2.40 9.84 -5.32
N PHE A 69 -1.46 10.78 -5.18
CA PHE A 69 -0.13 10.69 -5.78
C PHE A 69 0.78 10.01 -4.77
N THR A 70 1.38 8.88 -5.14
CA THR A 70 2.21 8.07 -4.24
C THR A 70 3.69 8.11 -4.61
N ALA A 71 4.05 8.77 -5.72
CA ALA A 71 5.42 8.91 -6.17
C ALA A 71 5.88 10.36 -6.22
N THR A 72 7.19 10.53 -6.09
CA THR A 72 7.83 11.85 -6.00
C THR A 72 8.81 12.00 -7.16
N GLY A 73 8.65 13.07 -7.94
CA GLY A 73 9.67 13.46 -8.91
C GLY A 73 10.70 14.36 -8.24
N PHE A 74 10.25 15.51 -7.74
CA PHE A 74 11.06 16.44 -6.96
C PHE A 74 10.33 16.81 -5.67
N PRO A 75 10.87 16.46 -4.49
CA PRO A 75 10.24 16.78 -3.21
C PRO A 75 9.79 18.24 -3.11
N LYS A 76 8.59 18.48 -2.58
CA LYS A 76 7.95 19.80 -2.38
C LYS A 76 7.48 20.54 -3.63
N VAL A 77 7.93 20.15 -4.82
CA VAL A 77 7.68 20.94 -6.05
C VAL A 77 7.07 20.14 -7.20
N PHE A 78 7.22 18.82 -7.22
CA PHE A 78 6.69 17.98 -8.29
C PHE A 78 6.44 16.52 -7.87
N TYR A 79 5.20 16.07 -8.03
CA TYR A 79 4.75 14.74 -7.65
C TYR A 79 4.22 13.97 -8.86
N LEU A 80 4.38 12.65 -8.82
CA LEU A 80 4.07 11.76 -9.93
C LEU A 80 2.95 10.80 -9.55
N LYS A 81 2.14 10.46 -10.56
CA LYS A 81 1.19 9.36 -10.50
C LYS A 81 1.63 8.28 -11.47
N TYR A 82 2.24 7.23 -10.95
CA TYR A 82 2.48 6.03 -11.74
C TYR A 82 1.19 5.22 -11.81
N HIS A 83 0.45 5.33 -12.91
CA HIS A 83 -0.89 4.74 -13.06
C HIS A 83 -0.94 3.23 -12.76
N MET A 84 0.13 2.49 -13.04
CA MET A 84 0.18 1.04 -12.79
C MET A 84 0.49 0.67 -11.33
N TYR A 85 0.93 1.59 -10.48
CA TYR A 85 1.30 1.29 -9.08
C TYR A 85 0.13 0.71 -8.30
N ARG A 86 -1.05 1.27 -8.54
CA ARG A 86 -2.30 0.83 -7.91
C ARG A 86 -2.65 -0.63 -8.23
N ASP A 87 -2.13 -1.19 -9.31
CA ASP A 87 -2.48 -2.53 -9.79
C ASP A 87 -1.36 -3.55 -9.54
N TYR A 88 -0.12 -3.21 -9.94
CA TYR A 88 0.96 -4.19 -9.86
C TYR A 88 1.43 -4.44 -8.42
N PHE A 89 1.45 -3.41 -7.56
CA PHE A 89 1.95 -3.58 -6.19
C PHE A 89 0.99 -4.41 -5.35
N PRO A 90 -0.34 -4.17 -5.34
CA PRO A 90 -1.28 -5.05 -4.68
C PRO A 90 -1.22 -6.48 -5.18
N LEU A 91 -1.15 -6.67 -6.50
CA LEU A 91 -1.01 -8.01 -7.09
C LEU A 91 0.26 -8.72 -6.60
N PHE A 92 1.38 -8.00 -6.54
CA PHE A 92 2.63 -8.53 -6.02
C PHE A 92 2.53 -8.89 -4.53
N ALA A 93 1.96 -8.00 -3.70
CA ALA A 93 1.78 -8.24 -2.28
C ALA A 93 0.86 -9.46 -2.01
N LEU A 94 -0.30 -9.53 -2.68
CA LEU A 94 -1.24 -10.64 -2.55
C LEU A 94 -0.61 -11.97 -3.01
N GLY A 95 0.09 -11.97 -4.14
CA GLY A 95 0.79 -13.15 -4.64
C GLY A 95 1.89 -13.64 -3.69
N LYS A 96 2.67 -12.71 -3.12
CA LYS A 96 3.70 -13.04 -2.12
C LYS A 96 3.09 -13.56 -0.83
N TYR A 97 2.02 -12.94 -0.34
CA TYR A 97 1.29 -13.37 0.86
C TYR A 97 0.76 -14.81 0.71
N ARG A 98 0.11 -15.12 -0.42
CA ARG A 98 -0.35 -16.48 -0.74
C ARG A 98 0.78 -17.49 -0.66
N ASN A 99 1.92 -17.20 -1.29
CA ASN A 99 3.05 -18.13 -1.34
C ASN A 99 3.70 -18.34 0.04
N LEU A 100 3.73 -17.31 0.89
CA LEU A 100 4.32 -17.40 2.23
C LEU A 100 3.39 -18.11 3.23
N THR A 101 2.08 -18.02 3.05
CA THR A 101 1.10 -18.67 3.94
C THR A 101 0.80 -20.11 3.55
N GLN A 102 0.92 -20.47 2.27
CA GLN A 102 0.75 -21.87 1.80
C GLN A 102 1.98 -22.76 2.03
N LYS A 103 3.18 -22.18 2.22
CA LYS A 103 4.42 -22.93 2.46
C LYS A 103 4.71 -23.18 3.95
N ALA A 104 3.79 -22.83 4.84
CA ALA A 104 3.96 -22.92 6.29
C ALA A 104 3.12 -24.03 6.92
#